data_AF-A0A6J4HN47-F1
#
_entry.id   AF-A0A6J4HN47-F1
#
_cell.length_a   1.000
_cell.length_b   1.000
_cell.length_c   1.000
_cell.angle_alpha   90.00
_cell.angle_beta   90.00
_cell.angle_gamma   90.00
#
_symmetry.space_group_name_H-M   'P 1'
#
loop_
_entity.id
_entity.type
_entity.pdbx_description
1 polymer ?
#
loop_
_entity_poly.entity_id
_entity_poly.type
_entity_poly.pdbx_seq_one_letter_code
_entity_poly.pdbx_strand_id
1 'polypeptide(L)'
;MGGRCALVEGGDFDPHNLGAHKTPAVRGLLDRSGFAYRYLPSYSPDMNPIEPARAKLKAELRRVGARTAEALHRALGPALGAITAQDAAGFFRHAGYGRLS
;
A
#
# COMPACT_ATOMS: atom_id res chain seq x y z
N MET A 1 -8.15 30.26 -0.12
CA MET A 1 -9.37 29.64 0.46
C MET A 1 -9.27 28.14 0.23
N GLY A 2 -8.75 27.41 1.22
CA GLY A 2 -8.42 25.99 1.13
C GLY A 2 -9.67 25.13 1.21
N GLY A 3 -10.10 24.59 0.07
CA GLY A 3 -11.26 23.72 -0.04
C GLY A 3 -10.88 22.26 0.19
N ARG A 4 -11.06 21.80 1.42
CA ARG A 4 -11.50 20.46 1.86
C ARG A 4 -11.02 19.25 1.02
N CYS A 5 -10.16 18.42 1.62
CA CYS A 5 -10.15 16.97 1.36
C CYS A 5 -11.55 16.44 1.69
N ALA A 6 -12.41 16.28 0.67
CA ALA A 6 -13.68 15.61 0.82
C ALA A 6 -13.46 14.09 0.72
N LEU A 7 -13.93 13.38 1.73
CA LEU A 7 -14.28 11.95 1.68
C LEU A 7 -15.41 11.83 0.61
N VAL A 8 -15.38 10.87 -0.30
CA VAL A 8 -16.09 9.57 -0.26
C VAL A 8 -15.71 8.77 -1.53
N GLU A 9 -15.62 7.43 -1.36
CA GLU A 9 -15.42 6.28 -2.30
C GLU A 9 -14.38 6.36 -3.46
N GLY A 10 -13.51 5.34 -3.56
CA GLY A 10 -12.73 5.06 -4.78
C GLY A 10 -11.33 5.64 -4.96
N GLY A 11 -10.56 5.97 -3.91
CA GLY A 11 -9.23 6.59 -4.06
C GLY A 11 -8.04 5.67 -3.76
N ASP A 12 -6.97 5.82 -4.54
CA ASP A 12 -5.65 5.24 -4.30
C ASP A 12 -5.01 5.81 -3.03
N PHE A 13 -4.01 5.09 -2.53
CA PHE A 13 -3.74 5.03 -1.10
C PHE A 13 -2.29 5.41 -0.79
N ASP A 14 -2.04 6.39 0.09
CA ASP A 14 -0.70 6.64 0.65
C ASP A 14 -0.50 5.79 1.92
N PRO A 15 0.28 4.69 1.83
CA PRO A 15 0.44 3.73 2.92
C PRO A 15 1.14 4.27 4.16
N HIS A 16 1.90 5.35 4.04
CA HIS A 16 2.72 5.86 5.13
C HIS A 16 2.49 7.36 5.23
N ASN A 17 1.93 7.82 6.35
CA ASN A 17 1.76 9.25 6.65
C ASN A 17 3.10 9.99 6.88
N LEU A 18 4.15 9.55 6.19
CA LEU A 18 5.54 9.96 6.28
C LEU A 18 5.72 11.34 5.64
N GLY A 19 6.52 12.20 6.28
CA GLY A 19 6.77 13.55 5.78
C GLY A 19 7.32 13.60 4.35
N ALA A 20 8.11 12.60 3.95
CA ALA A 20 8.66 12.49 2.60
C ALA A 20 7.59 12.44 1.50
N HIS A 21 6.39 11.95 1.78
CA HIS A 21 5.29 11.85 0.81
C HIS A 21 4.45 13.13 0.74
N LYS A 22 4.68 14.10 1.63
CA LYS A 22 3.88 15.33 1.75
C LYS A 22 4.57 16.56 1.18
N THR A 23 5.71 16.38 0.51
CA THR A 23 6.44 17.50 -0.08
C THR A 23 5.60 18.17 -1.17
N PRO A 24 5.78 19.48 -1.43
CA PRO A 24 5.08 20.18 -2.50
C PRO A 24 5.27 19.51 -3.88
N ALA A 25 6.45 18.95 -4.14
CA ALA A 25 6.75 18.25 -5.37
C ALA A 25 5.91 16.97 -5.54
N VAL A 26 5.81 16.14 -4.49
CA VAL A 26 4.99 14.92 -4.51
C VAL A 26 3.51 15.26 -4.65
N ARG A 27 3.02 16.26 -3.90
CA ARG A 27 1.63 16.72 -4.03
C ARG A 27 1.32 17.19 -5.44
N GLY A 28 2.19 18.01 -6.03
CA GLY A 28 2.00 18.48 -7.40
C GLY A 28 2.00 17.35 -8.44
N LEU A 29 2.73 16.26 -8.21
CA LEU A 29 2.69 15.06 -9.07
C LEU A 29 1.36 14.31 -8.92
N LEU A 30 0.90 14.10 -7.69
CA LEU A 30 -0.39 13.44 -7.43
C LEU A 30 -1.56 14.24 -8.03
N ASP A 31 -1.59 15.56 -7.83
CA ASP A 31 -2.64 16.42 -8.36
C ASP A 31 -2.71 16.39 -9.90
N ARG A 32 -1.56 16.32 -10.58
CA ARG A 32 -1.49 16.23 -12.05
C ARG A 32 -1.85 14.85 -12.59
N SER A 33 -1.74 13.80 -11.78
CA SER A 33 -1.99 12.43 -12.22
C SER A 33 -3.48 12.14 -12.47
N GLY A 34 -4.37 12.94 -11.87
CA GLY A 34 -5.82 12.69 -11.90
C GLY A 34 -6.28 11.55 -10.98
N PHE A 35 -5.37 10.86 -10.28
CA PHE A 35 -5.73 9.84 -9.30
C PHE A 35 -6.28 10.49 -8.02
N ALA A 36 -7.43 10.00 -7.55
CA ALA A 36 -7.90 10.31 -6.23
C ALA A 36 -6.95 9.68 -5.20
N TYR A 37 -6.52 10.46 -4.21
CA TYR A 37 -5.63 9.96 -3.17
C TYR A 37 -6.05 10.40 -1.77
N ARG A 38 -5.65 9.64 -0.75
CA ARG A 38 -5.91 9.95 0.67
C ARG A 38 -4.67 9.71 1.52
N TYR A 39 -4.38 10.65 2.41
CA TYR A 39 -3.41 10.44 3.49
C TYR A 39 -4.09 9.70 4.64
N LEU A 40 -3.45 8.66 5.15
CA LEU A 40 -3.93 7.99 6.36
C LEU A 40 -3.71 8.82 7.63
N PRO A 41 -4.57 8.66 8.65
CA PRO A 41 -4.26 9.14 9.98
C PRO A 41 -2.95 8.51 10.49
N SER A 42 -2.22 9.23 11.34
CA SER A 42 -0.99 8.72 11.93
C SER A 42 -1.28 7.46 12.74
N TYR A 43 -0.40 6.46 12.62
CA TYR A 43 -0.49 5.17 13.34
C TYR A 43 -1.79 4.40 13.07
N SER A 44 -2.28 4.39 11.82
CA SER A 44 -3.44 3.59 11.40
C SER A 44 -3.06 2.39 10.52
N PRO A 45 -2.31 1.40 11.03
CA PRO A 45 -1.91 0.23 10.26
C PRO A 45 -3.11 -0.61 9.80
N ASP A 46 -4.21 -0.62 10.57
CA ASP A 46 -5.43 -1.37 10.24
C ASP A 46 -6.15 -0.82 9.01
N MET A 47 -5.89 0.44 8.64
CA MET A 47 -6.44 1.07 7.44
C MET A 47 -5.51 0.90 6.23
N ASN A 48 -4.43 0.12 6.35
CA ASN A 48 -3.44 -0.02 5.32
C ASN A 48 -3.47 -1.40 4.64
N PRO A 49 -4.02 -1.54 3.42
CA PRO A 49 -4.08 -2.82 2.73
C PRO A 49 -2.70 -3.39 2.35
N ILE A 50 -1.62 -2.60 2.39
CA ILE A 50 -0.25 -3.10 2.13
C ILE A 50 0.30 -3.91 3.30
N GLU A 51 -0.21 -3.73 4.52
CA GLU A 51 0.32 -4.40 5.71
C GLU A 51 0.14 -5.93 5.67
N PRO A 52 -1.04 -6.49 5.38
CA PRO A 52 -1.19 -7.93 5.19
C PRO A 52 -0.41 -8.45 3.97
N ALA A 53 -0.26 -7.65 2.91
CA ALA A 53 0.58 -8.00 1.76
C ALA A 53 2.07 -8.12 2.16
N ARG A 54 2.58 -7.18 2.95
CA ARG A 54 3.94 -7.23 3.52
C ARG A 54 4.11 -8.41 4.46
N ALA A 55 3.10 -8.73 5.26
CA ALA A 55 3.14 -9.91 6.14
C ALA A 55 3.30 -11.20 5.32
N LYS A 56 2.48 -11.38 4.28
CA LYS A 56 2.56 -12.53 3.36
C LYS A 56 3.90 -12.59 2.62
N LEU A 57 4.36 -11.48 2.05
CA LEU A 57 5.67 -11.39 1.41
C LEU A 57 6.81 -11.80 2.36
N LYS A 58 6.81 -11.27 3.60
CA LYS A 58 7.81 -11.63 4.61
C LYS A 58 7.73 -13.12 4.98
N ALA A 59 6.53 -13.70 5.06
CA ALA A 59 6.36 -15.13 5.33
C ALA A 59 6.99 -15.99 4.22
N GLU A 60 6.76 -15.67 2.95
CA GLU A 60 7.38 -16.38 1.82
C GLU A 60 8.90 -16.24 1.81
N LEU A 61 9.43 -15.03 2.02
CA LEU A 61 10.88 -14.82 2.06
C LEU A 61 11.54 -15.56 3.24
N ARG A 62 10.87 -15.61 4.40
CA ARG A 62 11.34 -16.38 5.56
C ARG A 62 11.33 -17.89 5.30
N ARG A 63 10.34 -18.38 4.54
CA ARG A 63 10.28 -19.78 4.11
C ARG A 63 11.44 -20.15 3.19
N VAL A 64 11.87 -19.25 2.30
CA VAL A 64 13.06 -19.45 1.46
C VAL A 64 14.35 -19.42 2.30
N GLY A 65 14.42 -18.56 3.32
CA GLY A 65 15.54 -18.56 4.27
C GLY A 65 16.88 -18.12 3.66
N ALA A 66 16.85 -17.28 2.61
CA ALA A 66 18.03 -16.79 1.90
C ALA A 66 19.03 -16.10 2.85
N ARG A 67 20.33 -16.40 2.67
CA ARG A 67 21.43 -15.88 3.51
C ARG A 67 22.38 -14.93 2.80
N THR A 68 22.08 -14.60 1.54
CA THR A 68 22.81 -13.58 0.76
C THR A 68 21.83 -12.61 0.13
N ALA A 69 22.31 -11.40 -0.18
CA ALA A 69 21.49 -10.37 -0.82
C ALA A 69 21.01 -10.83 -2.20
N GLU A 70 21.87 -11.47 -2.99
CA GLU A 70 21.54 -11.96 -4.34
C GLU A 70 20.48 -13.05 -4.29
N ALA A 71 20.57 -13.97 -3.32
CA ALA A 71 19.56 -15.01 -3.13
C ALA A 71 18.23 -14.41 -2.67
N LEU A 72 18.25 -13.40 -1.79
CA LEU A 72 17.06 -12.67 -1.37
C LEU A 72 16.42 -11.94 -2.56
N HIS A 73 17.21 -11.24 -3.39
CA HIS A 73 16.73 -10.55 -4.58
C HIS A 73 16.06 -11.50 -5.58
N ARG A 74 16.65 -12.70 -5.80
CA ARG A 74 16.03 -13.74 -6.65
C ARG A 74 14.72 -14.26 -6.05
N ALA A 75 14.60 -14.32 -4.73
CA ALA A 75 13.39 -14.78 -4.04
C ALA A 75 12.24 -13.77 -4.08
N LEU A 76 12.51 -12.48 -4.30
CA LEU A 76 11.47 -11.43 -4.31
C LEU A 76 10.41 -11.66 -5.39
N GLY A 77 10.81 -12.01 -6.61
CA GLY A 77 9.87 -12.23 -7.71
C GLY A 77 8.83 -13.31 -7.40
N PRO A 78 9.26 -14.55 -7.07
CA PRO A 78 8.34 -15.61 -6.65
C PRO A 78 7.51 -15.26 -5.42
N ALA A 79 8.11 -14.60 -4.41
CA ALA A 79 7.39 -14.23 -3.19
C ALA A 79 6.32 -13.16 -3.43
N LEU A 80 6.56 -12.21 -4.33
CA LEU A 80 5.53 -11.27 -4.80
C LEU A 80 4.46 -11.99 -5.63
N GLY A 81 4.86 -12.93 -6.49
CA GLY A 81 3.93 -13.76 -7.27
C GLY A 81 3.01 -14.66 -6.45
N ALA A 82 3.33 -14.91 -5.17
CA ALA A 82 2.47 -15.64 -4.24
C ALA A 82 1.27 -14.81 -3.72
N ILE A 83 1.27 -13.49 -3.94
CA ILE A 83 0.13 -12.62 -3.61
C ILE A 83 -0.84 -12.65 -4.79
N THR A 84 -1.99 -13.30 -4.59
CA THR A 84 -3.02 -13.45 -5.63
C THR A 84 -3.93 -12.24 -5.69
N ALA A 85 -4.71 -12.12 -6.78
CA ALA A 85 -5.78 -11.12 -6.88
C ALA A 85 -6.84 -11.27 -5.76
N GLN A 86 -7.12 -12.50 -5.34
CA GLN A 86 -8.05 -12.78 -4.24
C GLN A 86 -7.49 -12.29 -2.90
N ASP A 87 -6.18 -12.50 -2.65
CA ASP A 87 -5.50 -11.95 -1.48
C ASP A 87 -5.60 -10.42 -1.47
N ALA A 88 -5.24 -9.78 -2.59
CA ALA A 88 -5.29 -8.32 -2.72
C ALA A 88 -6.68 -7.78 -2.42
N ALA A 89 -7.73 -8.33 -3.04
CA ALA A 89 -9.11 -7.95 -2.75
C ALA A 89 -9.46 -8.19 -1.26
N GLY A 90 -8.97 -9.26 -0.66
CA GLY A 90 -9.10 -9.53 0.77
C GLY A 90 -8.42 -8.49 1.66
N PHE A 91 -7.23 -8.02 1.29
CA PHE A 91 -6.49 -7.00 2.02
C PHE A 91 -7.19 -5.65 2.00
N PHE A 92 -7.73 -5.24 0.83
CA PHE A 92 -8.56 -4.04 0.72
C PHE A 92 -9.83 -4.15 1.56
N ARG A 93 -10.55 -5.28 1.51
CA ARG A 93 -11.72 -5.51 2.38
C ARG A 93 -11.35 -5.43 3.86
N HIS A 94 -10.25 -6.07 4.26
CA HIS A 94 -9.77 -6.08 5.64
C HIS A 94 -9.46 -4.66 6.14
N ALA A 95 -8.88 -3.81 5.29
CA ALA A 95 -8.57 -2.42 5.60
C ALA A 95 -9.78 -1.46 5.48
N GLY A 96 -10.99 -1.97 5.28
CA GLY A 96 -12.23 -1.19 5.23
C GLY A 96 -12.64 -0.68 3.85
N TYR A 97 -11.96 -1.10 2.78
CA TYR A 97 -12.22 -0.67 1.39
C TYR A 97 -13.07 -1.69 0.59
N GLY A 98 -13.85 -2.52 1.28
CA GLY A 98 -14.65 -3.58 0.64
C GLY A 98 -15.86 -3.10 -0.17
N ARG A 99 -16.18 -1.81 -0.07
CA ARG A 99 -17.14 -1.10 -0.94
C ARG A 99 -16.34 -0.20 -1.87
N LEU A 100 -15.88 -0.76 -2.96
CA LEU A 100 -15.60 0.00 -4.18
C LEU A 100 -16.67 -0.45 -5.17
N SER A 101 -17.85 0.16 -5.03
CA SER A 101 -18.91 0.14 -6.04
C SER A 101 -18.74 1.32 -6.98
#